data_AF-A0A8H7DAI7-F1
#
_entry.id   AF-A0A8H7DAI7-F1
#
_cell.length_a   1.000
_cell.length_b   1.000
_cell.length_c   1.000
_cell.angle_alpha   90.00
_cell.angle_beta   90.00
_cell.angle_gamma   90.00
#
_symmetry.space_group_name_H-M   'P 1'
#
loop_
_entity.id
_entity.type
_entity.pdbx_description
1 polymer ?
#
loop_
_entity_poly.entity_id
_entity_poly.type
_entity_poly.pdbx_seq_one_letter_code
_entity_poly.pdbx_strand_id
1 'polypeptide(L)'
;MYDYLLWILVSSAIAFWLESLRRYRNKPFRALHRKAWGHPWPRRYNTISRAEIGRLDDGDEIYVNVDDGVDHFDYCCLEDIEEVCRALAANTGLQDVIVMRQEYEEILSRLYHYPPGDPLRFKLFVITGQQGIGKTCFLVYHLLYRLERRLPTAVQVDNKRYFIFDHYGATLHSTDAASSQSVISRLNECWVLCDSNSFVTQPCEELQAYAATLMLTTLPKPEWRKMMEKMYAADSEVLVVDLPTVMEIAAAVKELKLDTTATLGWIGKWGPTFRTIISLLRRPGYVDRMHSAVEDAANTLTNSPLTTAVINSDVGRLPTESSSSLLFVGLNHERKTVLCIPTRYLADIFTRQVSSVQKRASHPLTQQRDCRLVPRDCNTHADAGPETSRAS
;
A
#
# COMPACT_ATOMS: atom_id res chain seq x y z
N MET A 1 -26.49 48.45 -18.12
CA MET A 1 -26.67 47.06 -18.60
C MET A 1 -25.51 46.16 -18.17
N TYR A 2 -24.25 46.61 -18.32
CA TYR A 2 -23.07 45.86 -17.85
C TYR A 2 -22.99 45.65 -16.33
N ASP A 3 -23.41 46.62 -15.51
CA ASP A 3 -23.41 46.46 -14.05
C ASP A 3 -24.38 45.39 -13.54
N TYR A 4 -25.48 45.16 -14.27
CA TYR A 4 -26.48 44.15 -13.90
C TYR A 4 -25.98 42.73 -14.21
N LEU A 5 -25.24 42.56 -15.32
CA LEU A 5 -24.61 41.28 -15.68
C LEU A 5 -23.46 40.92 -14.74
N LEU A 6 -22.66 41.90 -14.31
CA LEU A 6 -21.59 41.68 -13.34
C LEU A 6 -22.14 41.25 -11.97
N TRP A 7 -23.25 41.86 -11.54
CA TRP A 7 -23.90 41.54 -10.27
C TRP A 7 -24.51 40.13 -10.26
N ILE A 8 -25.09 39.67 -11.38
CA ILE A 8 -25.60 38.30 -11.53
C ILE A 8 -24.46 37.28 -11.44
N LEU A 9 -23.35 37.51 -12.14
CA LEU A 9 -22.19 36.59 -12.13
C LEU A 9 -21.53 36.51 -10.75
N VAL A 10 -21.37 37.64 -10.05
CA VAL A 10 -20.83 37.67 -8.69
C VAL A 10 -21.78 36.99 -7.71
N SER A 11 -23.09 37.22 -7.82
CA SER A 11 -24.10 36.59 -6.94
C SER A 11 -24.19 35.08 -7.15
N SER A 12 -24.10 34.59 -8.39
CA SER A 12 -24.04 33.16 -8.69
C SER A 12 -22.75 32.51 -8.21
N ALA A 13 -21.60 33.19 -8.31
CA ALA A 13 -20.33 32.71 -7.78
C ALA A 13 -20.33 32.66 -6.24
N ILE A 14 -20.87 33.68 -5.58
CA ILE A 14 -21.04 33.69 -4.12
C ILE A 14 -22.04 32.63 -3.68
N ALA A 15 -23.16 32.43 -4.39
CA ALA A 15 -24.11 31.37 -4.09
C ALA A 15 -23.49 29.98 -4.28
N PHE A 16 -22.71 29.74 -5.34
CA PHE A 16 -21.99 28.48 -5.55
C PHE A 16 -20.91 28.24 -4.48
N TRP A 17 -20.20 29.30 -4.06
CA TRP A 17 -19.19 29.23 -3.01
C TRP A 17 -19.83 28.99 -1.63
N LEU A 18 -20.94 29.67 -1.33
CA LEU A 18 -21.71 29.46 -0.11
C LEU A 18 -22.38 28.08 -0.09
N GLU A 19 -22.87 27.57 -1.22
CA GLU A 19 -23.43 26.23 -1.35
C GLU A 19 -22.34 25.15 -1.21
N SER A 20 -21.14 25.39 -1.75
CA SER A 20 -19.95 24.56 -1.48
C SER A 20 -19.60 24.58 0.01
N LEU A 21 -19.57 25.76 0.64
CA LEU A 21 -19.34 25.88 2.09
C LEU A 21 -20.45 25.24 2.94
N ARG A 22 -21.70 25.26 2.47
CA ARG A 22 -22.85 24.65 3.15
C ARG A 22 -22.85 23.13 3.01
N ARG A 23 -22.44 22.58 1.86
CA ARG A 23 -22.12 21.15 1.69
C ARG A 23 -20.93 20.73 2.54
N TYR A 24 -19.94 21.61 2.72
CA TYR A 24 -18.86 21.44 3.70
C TYR A 24 -19.33 21.52 5.17
N ARG A 25 -20.51 22.09 5.45
CA ARG A 25 -21.04 22.28 6.81
C ARG A 25 -21.64 20.99 7.39
N ASN A 26 -22.14 20.10 6.54
CA ASN A 26 -22.39 18.70 6.90
C ASN A 26 -21.15 17.87 6.58
N LYS A 27 -20.08 18.07 7.38
CA LYS A 27 -18.79 17.41 7.16
C LYS A 27 -18.99 15.89 7.03
N PRO A 28 -18.65 15.26 5.88
CA PRO A 28 -18.87 13.84 5.59
C PRO A 28 -18.45 12.87 6.72
N PHE A 29 -17.38 13.15 7.46
CA PHE A 29 -16.96 12.35 8.62
C PHE A 29 -17.94 12.35 9.80
N ARG A 30 -18.75 13.42 9.99
CA ARG A 30 -19.82 13.43 10.99
C ARG A 30 -20.99 12.53 10.57
N ALA A 31 -21.26 12.47 9.27
CA ALA A 31 -22.25 11.53 8.73
C ALA A 31 -21.78 10.09 8.91
N LEU A 32 -20.50 9.80 8.59
CA LEU A 32 -19.88 8.50 8.85
C LEU A 32 -20.00 8.09 10.32
N HIS A 33 -19.65 8.99 11.25
CA HIS A 33 -19.79 8.73 12.69
C HIS A 33 -21.21 8.37 13.07
N ARG A 34 -22.21 9.18 12.67
CA ARG A 34 -23.62 8.87 12.97
C ARG A 34 -24.09 7.54 12.38
N LYS A 35 -23.58 7.16 11.19
CA LYS A 35 -23.94 5.92 10.51
C LYS A 35 -23.29 4.69 11.17
N ALA A 36 -22.03 4.78 11.58
CA ALA A 36 -21.23 3.64 12.04
C ALA A 36 -21.11 3.50 13.57
N TRP A 37 -21.27 4.58 14.33
CA TRP A 37 -20.99 4.58 15.77
C TRP A 37 -22.01 3.79 16.57
N GLY A 38 -21.64 2.57 16.98
CA GLY A 38 -22.54 1.64 17.67
C GLY A 38 -23.57 0.97 16.77
N HIS A 39 -23.39 1.03 15.45
CA HIS A 39 -24.30 0.45 14.47
C HIS A 39 -23.51 -0.45 13.51
N PRO A 40 -23.98 -1.67 13.22
CA PRO A 40 -23.31 -2.55 12.26
C PRO A 40 -23.25 -1.86 10.89
N TRP A 41 -22.06 -1.89 10.28
CA TRP A 41 -21.88 -1.45 8.91
C TRP A 41 -22.57 -2.41 7.93
N PRO A 42 -23.14 -1.92 6.82
CA PRO A 42 -23.76 -2.77 5.80
C PRO A 42 -22.83 -3.89 5.31
N ARG A 43 -23.37 -5.10 5.27
CA ARG A 43 -22.68 -6.32 4.86
C ARG A 43 -23.52 -7.10 3.86
N ARG A 44 -22.87 -7.68 2.86
CA ARG A 44 -23.48 -8.59 1.88
C ARG A 44 -22.72 -9.90 1.84
N TYR A 45 -23.45 -11.01 1.82
CA TYR A 45 -22.90 -12.35 1.67
C TYR A 45 -23.11 -12.83 0.24
N ASN A 46 -22.10 -13.45 -0.34
CA ASN A 46 -22.13 -13.94 -1.71
C ASN A 46 -21.21 -15.15 -1.85
N THR A 47 -21.26 -15.80 -3.00
CA THR A 47 -20.48 -16.99 -3.31
C THR A 47 -19.87 -16.85 -4.70
N ILE A 48 -18.66 -17.34 -4.89
CA ILE A 48 -18.04 -17.49 -6.22
C ILE A 48 -17.53 -18.91 -6.40
N SER A 49 -17.87 -19.51 -7.53
CA SER A 49 -17.44 -20.87 -7.88
C SER A 49 -16.15 -20.87 -8.68
N ARG A 50 -15.37 -21.96 -8.59
CA ARG A 50 -14.17 -22.18 -9.40
C ARG A 50 -14.47 -22.19 -10.91
N ALA A 51 -15.70 -22.54 -11.30
CA ALA A 51 -16.14 -22.49 -12.69
C ALA A 51 -16.24 -21.06 -13.24
N GLU A 52 -16.45 -20.05 -12.38
CA GLU A 52 -16.58 -18.64 -12.79
C GLU A 52 -15.23 -17.95 -13.07
N ILE A 53 -14.10 -18.52 -12.62
CA ILE A 53 -12.79 -17.83 -12.61
C ILE A 53 -11.89 -18.20 -13.80
N GLY A 54 -12.38 -19.04 -14.71
CA GLY A 54 -11.64 -19.55 -15.85
C GLY A 54 -10.83 -20.81 -15.57
N ARG A 55 -10.05 -21.24 -16.55
CA ARG A 55 -9.07 -22.35 -16.44
C ARG A 55 -7.68 -21.79 -16.70
N LEU A 56 -6.67 -22.40 -16.10
CA LEU A 56 -5.29 -22.14 -16.48
C LEU A 56 -5.02 -22.77 -17.84
N ASP A 57 -4.22 -22.09 -18.66
CA ASP A 57 -3.66 -22.70 -19.86
C ASP A 57 -2.66 -23.79 -19.46
N ASP A 58 -2.53 -24.82 -20.30
CA ASP A 58 -1.60 -25.94 -20.11
C ASP A 58 -0.15 -25.43 -20.12
N GLY A 59 0.37 -25.02 -18.95
CA GLY A 59 1.73 -24.49 -18.79
C GLY A 59 1.87 -23.40 -17.72
N ASP A 60 0.77 -22.78 -17.31
CA ASP A 60 0.79 -21.77 -16.24
C ASP A 60 0.72 -22.45 -14.88
N GLU A 61 1.86 -22.53 -14.19
CA GLU A 61 1.94 -22.96 -12.79
C GLU A 61 1.85 -21.75 -11.84
N ILE A 62 0.86 -21.80 -10.95
CA ILE A 62 0.74 -20.86 -9.83
C ILE A 62 1.38 -21.52 -8.59
N TYR A 63 2.41 -20.90 -8.02
CA TYR A 63 3.05 -21.40 -6.79
C TYR A 63 2.33 -20.95 -5.50
N VAL A 64 1.15 -20.38 -5.65
CA VAL A 64 0.32 -19.87 -4.56
C VAL A 64 -0.76 -20.90 -4.29
N ASN A 65 -1.09 -21.14 -3.02
CA ASN A 65 -2.14 -22.07 -2.59
C ASN A 65 -3.46 -21.80 -3.34
N VAL A 66 -3.67 -22.51 -4.44
CA VAL A 66 -5.01 -22.78 -4.97
C VAL A 66 -5.53 -23.86 -4.05
N ASP A 67 -6.57 -23.55 -3.29
CA ASP A 67 -7.17 -24.52 -2.38
C ASP A 67 -7.78 -25.64 -3.24
N ASP A 68 -7.03 -26.72 -3.45
CA ASP A 68 -7.27 -27.71 -4.50
C ASP A 68 -8.59 -28.48 -4.32
N GLY A 69 -9.21 -28.38 -3.14
CA GLY A 69 -10.45 -29.09 -2.81
C GLY A 69 -11.73 -28.24 -2.81
N VAL A 70 -11.65 -26.92 -3.00
CA VAL A 70 -12.80 -26.03 -2.77
C VAL A 70 -13.42 -25.54 -4.09
N ASP A 71 -14.59 -26.09 -4.43
CA ASP A 71 -15.33 -25.72 -5.66
C ASP A 71 -16.02 -24.35 -5.56
N HIS A 72 -16.30 -23.86 -4.36
CA HIS A 72 -17.01 -22.61 -4.11
C HIS A 72 -16.41 -21.88 -2.90
N PHE A 73 -16.34 -20.56 -2.98
CA PHE A 73 -15.86 -19.68 -1.93
C PHE A 73 -17.00 -18.77 -1.49
N ASP A 74 -17.48 -18.98 -0.26
CA ASP A 74 -18.44 -18.08 0.39
C ASP A 74 -17.69 -16.91 1.01
N TYR A 75 -18.15 -15.70 0.75
CA TYR A 75 -17.49 -14.49 1.24
C TYR A 75 -18.48 -13.42 1.70
N CYS A 76 -17.98 -12.56 2.58
CA CYS A 76 -18.68 -11.38 3.07
C CYS A 76 -18.03 -10.11 2.51
N CYS A 77 -18.85 -9.15 2.16
CA CYS A 77 -18.43 -7.85 1.67
C CYS A 77 -18.93 -6.74 2.58
N LEU A 78 -18.11 -5.71 2.78
CA LEU A 78 -18.56 -4.42 3.28
C LEU A 78 -18.99 -3.55 2.10
N GLU A 79 -20.18 -2.96 2.19
CA GLU A 79 -20.74 -2.07 1.17
C GLU A 79 -20.54 -0.58 1.54
N ASP A 80 -20.93 0.35 0.67
CA ASP A 80 -20.87 1.80 0.89
C ASP A 80 -19.49 2.35 1.28
N ILE A 81 -18.40 1.71 0.86
CA ILE A 81 -17.04 2.09 1.26
C ILE A 81 -16.62 3.44 0.66
N GLU A 82 -17.24 3.86 -0.46
CA GLU A 82 -17.04 5.19 -1.03
C GLU A 82 -17.44 6.28 -0.02
N GLU A 83 -18.47 6.07 0.81
CA GLU A 83 -18.85 7.01 1.86
C GLU A 83 -17.75 7.19 2.90
N VAL A 84 -17.08 6.10 3.27
CA VAL A 84 -15.95 6.12 4.21
C VAL A 84 -14.76 6.86 3.60
N CYS A 85 -14.43 6.56 2.34
CA CYS A 85 -13.32 7.22 1.63
C CYS A 85 -13.58 8.73 1.48
N ARG A 86 -14.82 9.11 1.11
CA ARG A 86 -15.26 10.50 1.01
C ARG A 86 -15.23 11.20 2.36
N ALA A 87 -15.62 10.50 3.43
CA ALA A 87 -15.57 11.00 4.81
C ALA A 87 -14.15 11.35 5.27
N LEU A 88 -13.18 10.49 4.93
CA LEU A 88 -11.78 10.65 5.28
C LEU A 88 -11.00 11.53 4.29
N ALA A 89 -11.65 12.02 3.21
CA ALA A 89 -10.99 12.68 2.09
C ALA A 89 -9.81 11.86 1.52
N ALA A 90 -9.93 10.53 1.58
CA ALA A 90 -8.87 9.62 1.24
C ALA A 90 -8.90 9.33 -0.27
N ASN A 91 -7.88 9.75 -1.02
CA ASN A 91 -7.73 9.39 -2.43
C ASN A 91 -7.01 8.04 -2.58
N THR A 92 -7.61 6.99 -2.02
CA THR A 92 -6.97 5.68 -1.88
C THR A 92 -7.13 4.80 -3.12
N GLY A 93 -8.02 5.18 -4.06
CA GLY A 93 -8.45 4.30 -5.14
C GLY A 93 -9.16 3.04 -4.63
N LEU A 94 -9.60 3.04 -3.37
CA LEU A 94 -10.43 1.97 -2.82
C LEU A 94 -11.71 1.84 -3.61
N GLN A 95 -12.22 0.62 -3.61
CA GLN A 95 -13.48 0.30 -4.25
C GLN A 95 -14.62 0.53 -3.27
N ASP A 96 -15.83 0.71 -3.79
CA ASP A 96 -17.04 0.89 -2.96
C ASP A 96 -17.43 -0.40 -2.21
N VAL A 97 -16.79 -1.52 -2.54
CA VAL A 97 -16.95 -2.81 -1.88
C VAL A 97 -15.59 -3.32 -1.41
N ILE A 98 -15.52 -3.80 -0.17
CA ILE A 98 -14.36 -4.53 0.36
C ILE A 98 -14.77 -5.97 0.62
N VAL A 99 -14.12 -6.93 -0.05
CA VAL A 99 -14.22 -8.35 0.31
C VAL A 99 -13.46 -8.57 1.61
N MET A 100 -14.14 -9.09 2.63
CA MET A 100 -13.54 -9.47 3.89
C MET A 100 -12.70 -10.74 3.70
N ARG A 101 -11.46 -10.69 4.16
CA ARG A 101 -10.51 -11.80 4.11
C ARG A 101 -10.44 -12.46 5.48
N GLN A 102 -10.23 -13.78 5.51
CA GLN A 102 -9.97 -14.50 6.75
C GLN A 102 -8.74 -13.90 7.48
N GLU A 103 -7.72 -13.52 6.71
CA GLU A 103 -6.51 -12.86 7.22
C GLU A 103 -6.82 -11.59 8.03
N TYR A 104 -7.87 -10.84 7.67
CA TYR A 104 -8.26 -9.64 8.42
C TYR A 104 -8.81 -9.99 9.80
N GLU A 105 -9.58 -11.07 9.89
CA GLU A 105 -10.14 -11.56 11.15
C GLU A 105 -9.05 -12.14 12.05
N GLU A 106 -8.07 -12.85 11.47
CA GLU A 106 -6.93 -13.38 12.20
C GLU A 106 -6.06 -12.28 12.79
N ILE A 107 -5.78 -11.22 12.02
CA ILE A 107 -5.06 -10.04 12.52
C ILE A 107 -5.87 -9.34 13.61
N LEU A 108 -7.18 -9.13 13.43
CA LEU A 108 -8.02 -8.55 14.49
C LEU A 108 -8.03 -9.43 15.75
N SER A 109 -8.16 -10.75 15.59
CA SER A 109 -8.12 -11.70 16.69
C SER A 109 -6.81 -11.50 17.47
N ARG A 110 -5.66 -11.51 16.79
CA ARG A 110 -4.36 -11.26 17.44
C ARG A 110 -4.28 -9.91 18.14
N LEU A 111 -4.83 -8.85 17.55
CA LEU A 111 -4.86 -7.51 18.16
C LEU A 111 -5.69 -7.43 19.45
N TYR A 112 -6.74 -8.23 19.56
CA TYR A 112 -7.69 -8.20 20.69
C TYR A 112 -7.62 -9.43 21.62
N HIS A 113 -6.86 -10.47 21.29
CA HIS A 113 -6.75 -11.71 22.08
C HIS A 113 -5.91 -11.53 23.36
N TYR A 114 -5.22 -10.41 23.53
CA TYR A 114 -4.47 -10.13 24.74
C TYR A 114 -5.41 -10.04 25.97
N PRO A 115 -5.12 -10.77 27.06
CA PRO A 115 -6.04 -10.90 28.17
C PRO A 115 -6.34 -9.54 28.83
N PRO A 116 -7.59 -9.32 29.28
CA PRO A 116 -7.97 -8.10 29.97
C PRO A 116 -7.15 -7.96 31.27
N GLY A 117 -6.27 -6.96 31.33
CA GLY A 117 -5.38 -6.71 32.47
C GLY A 117 -3.92 -6.49 32.10
N ASP A 118 -3.51 -6.80 30.87
CA ASP A 118 -2.24 -6.37 30.30
C ASP A 118 -2.52 -5.15 29.40
N PRO A 119 -2.43 -3.91 29.92
CA PRO A 119 -2.77 -2.72 29.16
C PRO A 119 -1.83 -2.60 27.96
N LEU A 120 -2.30 -3.09 26.81
CA LEU A 120 -1.71 -2.91 25.49
C LEU A 120 -0.19 -3.11 25.52
N ARG A 121 0.25 -4.37 25.67
CA ARG A 121 1.67 -4.77 25.64
C ARG A 121 2.47 -4.05 24.55
N PHE A 122 1.82 -3.72 23.43
CA PHE A 122 2.43 -2.97 22.34
C PHE A 122 1.76 -1.60 22.15
N LYS A 123 2.59 -0.56 22.15
CA LYS A 123 2.19 0.79 21.75
C LYS A 123 2.11 0.95 20.24
N LEU A 124 2.81 0.12 19.48
CA LEU A 124 2.87 0.19 18.02
C LEU A 124 2.63 -1.18 17.37
N PHE A 125 1.63 -1.27 16.51
CA PHE A 125 1.44 -2.37 15.56
C PHE A 125 1.82 -1.93 14.15
N VAL A 126 2.73 -2.64 13.52
CA VAL A 126 3.08 -2.43 12.11
C VAL A 126 2.47 -3.53 11.26
N ILE A 127 1.52 -3.15 10.42
CA ILE A 127 0.86 -4.03 9.46
C ILE A 127 1.60 -3.92 8.12
N THR A 128 2.36 -4.93 7.75
CA THR A 128 3.16 -4.94 6.50
C THR A 128 2.78 -6.09 5.59
N GLY A 129 3.44 -6.19 4.43
CA GLY A 129 3.17 -7.21 3.41
C GLY A 129 3.27 -6.64 2.01
N GLN A 130 3.02 -7.49 1.01
CA GLN A 130 3.16 -7.16 -0.41
C GLN A 130 2.33 -5.93 -0.85
N GLN A 131 2.81 -5.17 -1.83
CA GLN A 131 2.08 -3.99 -2.33
C GLN A 131 0.75 -4.42 -2.99
N GLY A 132 -0.33 -3.70 -2.70
CA GLY A 132 -1.62 -3.92 -3.38
C GLY A 132 -2.46 -5.12 -2.92
N ILE A 133 -2.08 -5.79 -1.82
CA ILE A 133 -2.81 -6.95 -1.25
C ILE A 133 -3.99 -6.58 -0.32
N GLY A 134 -4.33 -5.29 -0.19
CA GLY A 134 -5.46 -4.84 0.62
C GLY A 134 -5.12 -4.41 2.06
N LYS A 135 -3.89 -3.98 2.35
CA LYS A 135 -3.56 -3.38 3.67
C LYS A 135 -4.43 -2.16 4.00
N THR A 136 -4.63 -1.25 3.05
CA THR A 136 -5.55 -0.11 3.22
C THR A 136 -7.00 -0.58 3.42
N CYS A 137 -7.42 -1.66 2.77
CA CYS A 137 -8.74 -2.26 3.01
C CYS A 137 -8.86 -2.79 4.45
N PHE A 138 -7.81 -3.43 4.97
CA PHE A 138 -7.74 -3.85 6.37
C PHE A 138 -7.89 -2.67 7.35
N LEU A 139 -7.23 -1.53 7.11
CA LEU A 139 -7.42 -0.34 7.96
C LEU A 139 -8.85 0.17 7.96
N VAL A 140 -9.51 0.21 6.79
CA VAL A 140 -10.92 0.61 6.70
C VAL A 140 -11.82 -0.39 7.42
N TYR A 141 -11.57 -1.68 7.24
CA TYR A 141 -12.26 -2.75 7.97
C TYR A 141 -12.10 -2.58 9.49
N HIS A 142 -10.88 -2.32 9.97
CA HIS A 142 -10.60 -2.12 11.39
C HIS A 142 -11.23 -0.84 11.94
N LEU A 143 -11.23 0.26 11.17
CA LEU A 143 -11.96 1.48 11.53
C LEU A 143 -13.44 1.18 11.75
N LEU A 144 -14.10 0.54 10.78
CA LEU A 144 -15.51 0.21 10.86
C LEU A 144 -15.79 -0.73 12.05
N TYR A 145 -14.97 -1.78 12.23
CA TYR A 145 -15.05 -2.69 13.37
C TYR A 145 -15.04 -1.96 14.72
N ARG A 146 -14.19 -0.93 14.86
CA ARG A 146 -14.08 -0.12 16.08
C ARG A 146 -15.24 0.83 16.26
N LEU A 147 -15.69 1.51 15.20
CA LEU A 147 -16.85 2.40 15.25
C LEU A 147 -18.12 1.63 15.64
N GLU A 148 -18.33 0.43 15.08
CA GLU A 148 -19.44 -0.47 15.44
C GLU A 148 -19.49 -0.77 16.94
N ARG A 149 -18.33 -0.81 17.60
CA ARG A 149 -18.16 -1.13 19.03
C ARG A 149 -18.02 0.11 19.91
N ARG A 150 -18.23 1.31 19.36
CA ARG A 150 -18.08 2.59 20.06
C ARG A 150 -16.69 2.77 20.69
N LEU A 151 -15.65 2.27 20.03
CA LEU A 151 -14.27 2.39 20.50
C LEU A 151 -13.62 3.66 19.95
N PRO A 152 -13.05 4.54 20.82
CA PRO A 152 -12.35 5.74 20.37
C PRO A 152 -11.25 5.41 19.37
N THR A 153 -11.26 6.10 18.24
CA THR A 153 -10.38 5.81 17.11
C THR A 153 -9.98 7.10 16.42
N ALA A 154 -8.69 7.28 16.17
CA ALA A 154 -8.18 8.35 15.36
C ALA A 154 -7.62 7.80 14.04
N VAL A 155 -7.71 8.58 12.96
CA VAL A 155 -7.32 8.12 11.62
C VAL A 155 -6.52 9.20 10.91
N GLN A 156 -5.36 8.84 10.37
CA GLN A 156 -4.56 9.70 9.51
C GLN A 156 -4.36 9.03 8.15
N VAL A 157 -4.95 9.64 7.12
CA VAL A 157 -4.83 9.20 5.71
C VAL A 157 -4.06 10.20 4.85
N ASP A 158 -3.87 11.42 5.35
CA ASP A 158 -3.12 12.50 4.69
C ASP A 158 -2.09 13.11 5.66
N ASN A 159 -1.15 13.90 5.13
CA ASN A 159 -0.05 14.45 5.91
C ASN A 159 -0.37 15.77 6.62
N LYS A 160 -1.56 16.33 6.40
CA LYS A 160 -1.96 17.65 6.92
C LYS A 160 -3.04 17.55 7.98
N ARG A 161 -3.73 16.42 8.08
CA ARG A 161 -4.95 16.27 8.85
C ARG A 161 -5.12 14.87 9.41
N TYR A 162 -5.80 14.81 10.55
CA TYR A 162 -6.28 13.57 11.12
C TYR A 162 -7.69 13.75 11.68
N PHE A 163 -8.40 12.64 11.82
CA PHE A 163 -9.76 12.59 12.32
C PHE A 163 -9.78 11.90 13.68
N ILE A 164 -10.63 12.33 14.60
CA ILE A 164 -10.93 11.62 15.85
C ILE A 164 -12.40 11.25 15.85
N PHE A 165 -12.71 9.99 16.15
CA PHE A 165 -14.04 9.43 16.32
C PHE A 165 -14.18 8.88 17.73
N ASP A 166 -15.08 9.46 18.54
CA ASP A 166 -15.37 9.00 19.91
C ASP A 166 -16.83 9.31 20.30
N HIS A 167 -17.15 9.25 21.60
CA HIS A 167 -18.49 9.55 22.12
C HIS A 167 -18.89 11.03 21.98
N TYR A 168 -17.95 11.95 21.78
CA TYR A 168 -18.24 13.36 21.48
C TYR A 168 -18.55 13.60 19.99
N GLY A 169 -18.45 12.57 19.16
CA GLY A 169 -18.64 12.65 17.72
C GLY A 169 -17.33 12.61 16.95
N ALA A 170 -17.41 12.98 15.67
CA ALA A 170 -16.23 13.08 14.83
C ALA A 170 -15.72 14.52 14.68
N THR A 171 -14.40 14.69 14.79
CA THR A 171 -13.69 15.96 14.63
C THR A 171 -12.51 15.81 13.66
N LEU A 172 -12.13 16.92 13.02
CA LEU A 172 -11.03 17.02 12.06
C LEU A 172 -10.03 18.02 12.60
N HIS A 173 -8.75 17.63 12.63
CA HIS A 173 -7.64 18.42 13.15
C HIS A 173 -6.57 18.60 12.07
N SER A 174 -5.80 19.67 12.19
CA SER A 174 -4.63 19.95 11.36
C SER A 174 -3.39 19.45 12.07
N THR A 175 -2.44 18.88 11.34
CA THR A 175 -1.14 18.45 11.89
C THR A 175 -0.20 19.61 12.16
N ASP A 176 -0.44 20.76 11.53
CA ASP A 176 0.40 21.96 11.65
C ASP A 176 -0.02 22.88 12.81
N ALA A 177 -1.16 22.61 13.43
CA ALA A 177 -1.72 23.47 14.47
C ALA A 177 -1.48 22.85 15.84
N ALA A 178 -1.02 23.65 16.81
CA ALA A 178 -0.84 23.18 18.18
C ALA A 178 -2.13 22.57 18.74
N SER A 179 -2.08 21.29 19.08
CA SER A 179 -3.21 20.57 19.66
C SER A 179 -3.61 21.15 21.02
N SER A 180 -4.90 21.44 21.21
CA SER A 180 -5.42 21.85 22.51
C SER A 180 -5.36 20.69 23.53
N GLN A 181 -5.31 21.00 24.82
CA GLN A 181 -5.33 19.98 25.89
C GLN A 181 -6.52 19.00 25.76
N SER A 182 -7.67 19.49 25.28
CA SER A 182 -8.85 18.64 25.05
C SER A 182 -8.63 17.58 23.96
N VAL A 183 -7.86 17.91 22.91
CA VAL A 183 -7.54 16.99 21.82
C VAL A 183 -6.55 15.93 22.30
N ILE A 184 -5.52 16.37 23.03
CA ILE A 184 -4.53 15.47 23.64
C ILE A 184 -5.21 14.45 24.56
N SER A 185 -6.13 14.90 25.42
CA SER A 185 -6.90 14.00 26.30
C SER A 185 -7.68 12.93 25.53
N ARG A 186 -8.26 13.28 24.38
CA ARG A 186 -9.01 12.33 23.54
C ARG A 186 -8.08 11.33 22.84
N LEU A 187 -6.91 11.79 22.38
CA LEU A 187 -5.92 10.91 21.73
C LEU A 187 -5.39 9.83 22.68
N ASN A 188 -5.24 10.15 23.97
CA ASN A 188 -4.82 9.18 25.00
C ASN A 188 -5.80 8.01 25.19
N GLU A 189 -7.01 8.10 24.65
CA GLU A 189 -8.01 7.02 24.65
C GLU A 189 -8.12 6.32 23.28
N CYS A 190 -7.53 6.91 22.24
CA CYS A 190 -7.70 6.47 20.86
C CYS A 190 -6.67 5.43 20.44
N TRP A 191 -7.12 4.44 19.68
CA TRP A 191 -6.25 3.77 18.74
C TRP A 191 -6.13 4.61 17.47
N VAL A 192 -4.90 4.87 17.03
CA VAL A 192 -4.61 5.58 15.79
C VAL A 192 -4.41 4.60 14.66
N LEU A 193 -5.13 4.80 13.56
CA LEU A 193 -4.97 4.05 12.31
C LEU A 193 -4.30 4.96 11.28
N CYS A 194 -3.10 4.59 10.81
CA CYS A 194 -2.31 5.37 9.88
C CYS A 194 -1.92 4.54 8.66
N ASP A 195 -2.22 5.04 7.45
CA ASP A 195 -1.81 4.39 6.20
C ASP A 195 -0.53 5.02 5.65
N SER A 196 0.61 4.32 5.78
CA SER A 196 1.86 4.78 5.20
C SER A 196 1.82 4.66 3.68
N ASN A 197 1.81 5.82 3.02
CA ASN A 197 1.71 5.95 1.58
C ASN A 197 2.66 7.05 1.08
N SER A 198 2.55 7.45 -0.19
CA SER A 198 3.43 8.48 -0.77
C SER A 198 3.31 9.85 -0.09
N PHE A 199 2.21 10.11 0.61
CA PHE A 199 1.95 11.36 1.33
C PHE A 199 2.29 11.25 2.80
N VAL A 200 1.99 10.10 3.43
CA VAL A 200 2.22 9.85 4.85
C VAL A 200 3.38 8.88 5.01
N THR A 201 4.59 9.39 5.19
CA THR A 201 5.77 8.55 5.48
C THR A 201 5.76 8.05 6.92
N GLN A 202 5.27 8.88 7.84
CA GLN A 202 5.10 8.58 9.26
C GLN A 202 3.86 9.30 9.81
N PRO A 203 3.24 8.82 10.90
CA PRO A 203 2.17 9.55 11.58
C PRO A 203 2.64 10.94 12.05
N CYS A 204 1.76 11.91 12.25
CA CYS A 204 2.18 13.20 12.81
C CYS A 204 2.65 13.06 14.26
N GLU A 205 3.48 14.01 14.73
CA GLU A 205 4.11 13.96 16.05
C GLU A 205 3.09 13.79 17.18
N GLU A 206 1.92 14.43 17.06
CA GLU A 206 0.87 14.38 18.08
C GLU A 206 0.25 12.99 18.21
N LEU A 207 0.03 12.30 17.08
CA LEU A 207 -0.45 10.93 17.10
C LEU A 207 0.62 9.97 17.62
N GLN A 208 1.89 10.21 17.30
CA GLN A 208 2.98 9.39 17.85
C GLN A 208 3.12 9.56 19.38
N ALA A 209 2.94 10.78 19.88
CA ALA A 209 3.15 11.14 21.27
C ALA A 209 1.98 10.74 22.19
N TYR A 210 0.74 10.88 21.72
CA TYR A 210 -0.45 10.81 22.58
C TYR A 210 -1.40 9.66 22.29
N ALA A 211 -1.17 8.84 21.25
CA ALA A 211 -2.05 7.70 21.00
C ALA A 211 -1.95 6.64 22.11
N ALA A 212 -3.08 6.05 22.48
CA ALA A 212 -3.09 4.85 23.34
C ALA A 212 -2.41 3.66 22.62
N THR A 213 -2.66 3.54 21.32
CA THR A 213 -2.05 2.53 20.44
C THR A 213 -1.95 3.12 19.05
N LEU A 214 -0.81 2.92 18.41
CA LEU A 214 -0.58 3.30 17.03
C LEU A 214 -0.59 2.06 16.14
N MET A 215 -1.38 2.08 15.08
CA MET A 215 -1.37 1.08 14.03
C MET A 215 -0.94 1.73 12.72
N LEU A 216 0.11 1.18 12.13
CA LEU A 216 0.70 1.69 10.90
C LEU A 216 0.65 0.60 9.83
N THR A 217 -0.11 0.79 8.74
CA THR A 217 0.13 0.00 7.53
C THR A 217 1.31 0.56 6.78
N THR A 218 2.22 -0.31 6.32
CA THR A 218 3.38 0.15 5.53
C THR A 218 3.85 -0.90 4.56
N LEU A 219 4.53 -0.44 3.51
CA LEU A 219 5.33 -1.32 2.67
C LEU A 219 6.53 -1.85 3.45
N PRO A 220 7.07 -3.00 3.10
CA PRO A 220 8.13 -3.64 3.86
C PRO A 220 9.50 -2.94 3.62
N LYS A 221 9.60 -1.65 3.95
CA LYS A 221 10.79 -0.78 3.79
C LYS A 221 11.74 -0.85 5.00
N PRO A 222 13.06 -0.76 4.80
CA PRO A 222 14.02 -0.66 5.90
C PRO A 222 13.85 0.59 6.79
N GLU A 223 13.33 1.68 6.22
CA GLU A 223 13.22 2.98 6.90
C GLU A 223 12.27 2.95 8.10
N TRP A 224 11.11 2.29 7.97
CA TRP A 224 10.19 2.16 9.11
C TRP A 224 10.75 1.29 10.22
N ARG A 225 11.64 0.33 9.90
CA ARG A 225 12.30 -0.48 10.93
C ARG A 225 13.21 0.38 11.79
N LYS A 226 13.99 1.28 11.18
CA LYS A 226 14.81 2.26 11.92
C LYS A 226 13.94 3.17 12.79
N MET A 227 12.78 3.59 12.27
CA MET A 227 11.81 4.38 13.04
C MET A 227 11.28 3.58 14.26
N MET A 228 10.90 2.32 14.06
CA MET A 228 10.46 1.42 15.14
C MET A 228 11.53 1.19 16.19
N GLU A 229 12.75 0.85 15.77
CA GLU A 229 13.91 0.66 16.65
C GLU A 229 14.20 1.92 17.48
N LYS A 230 13.98 3.11 16.91
CA LYS A 230 14.17 4.37 17.62
C LYS A 230 13.04 4.69 18.60
N MET A 231 11.79 4.40 18.23
CA MET A 231 10.61 4.93 18.94
C MET A 231 9.97 3.93 19.91
N TYR A 232 10.00 2.63 19.61
CA TYR A 232 9.19 1.63 20.29
C TYR A 232 9.89 0.26 20.39
N ALA A 233 11.22 0.22 20.51
CA ALA A 233 12.01 -1.02 20.42
C ALA A 233 11.55 -2.19 21.32
N ALA A 234 10.95 -1.90 22.47
CA ALA A 234 10.40 -2.92 23.38
C ALA A 234 8.88 -3.13 23.25
N ASP A 235 8.16 -2.16 22.67
CA ASP A 235 6.69 -2.06 22.71
C ASP A 235 6.08 -2.04 21.29
N SER A 236 6.68 -2.79 20.36
CA SER A 236 6.16 -2.91 18.99
C SER A 236 5.99 -4.35 18.51
N GLU A 237 4.97 -4.57 17.69
CA GLU A 237 4.68 -5.85 17.06
C GLU A 237 4.51 -5.67 15.53
N VAL A 238 5.19 -6.51 14.75
CA VAL A 238 5.04 -6.54 13.29
C VAL A 238 4.10 -7.68 12.91
N LEU A 239 3.02 -7.33 12.23
CA LEU A 239 2.06 -8.26 11.64
C LEU A 239 2.20 -8.20 10.13
N VAL A 240 2.43 -9.33 9.48
CA VAL A 240 2.53 -9.43 8.03
C VAL A 240 1.20 -9.94 7.50
N VAL A 241 0.56 -9.16 6.63
CA VAL A 241 -0.64 -9.56 5.89
C VAL A 241 -0.21 -10.49 4.77
N ASP A 242 -0.76 -11.70 4.75
CA ASP A 242 -0.45 -12.67 3.71
C ASP A 242 -1.04 -12.28 2.34
N LEU A 243 -0.52 -12.91 1.28
CA LEU A 243 -1.05 -12.77 -0.08
C LEU A 243 -2.51 -13.25 -0.13
N PRO A 244 -3.38 -12.57 -0.89
CA PRO A 244 -4.75 -13.03 -1.07
C PRO A 244 -4.81 -14.34 -1.85
N THR A 245 -5.81 -15.16 -1.54
CA THR A 245 -6.06 -16.37 -2.31
C THR A 245 -6.63 -16.01 -3.70
N VAL A 246 -6.58 -16.98 -4.62
CA VAL A 246 -7.20 -16.84 -5.95
C VAL A 246 -8.69 -16.51 -5.82
N MET A 247 -9.39 -17.20 -4.92
CA MET A 247 -10.83 -17.04 -4.71
C MET A 247 -11.16 -15.69 -4.08
N GLU A 248 -10.34 -15.18 -3.16
CA GLU A 248 -10.50 -13.83 -2.61
C GLU A 248 -10.37 -12.75 -3.70
N ILE A 249 -9.38 -12.85 -4.58
CA ILE A 249 -9.21 -11.92 -5.72
C ILE A 249 -10.41 -12.02 -6.65
N ALA A 250 -10.83 -13.24 -7.00
CA ALA A 250 -11.95 -13.43 -7.91
C ALA A 250 -13.27 -12.91 -7.34
N ALA A 251 -13.52 -13.09 -6.03
CA ALA A 251 -14.63 -12.46 -5.34
C ALA A 251 -14.56 -10.93 -5.50
N ALA A 252 -13.40 -10.31 -5.27
CA ALA A 252 -13.24 -8.88 -5.46
C ALA A 252 -13.49 -8.45 -6.91
N VAL A 253 -13.03 -9.21 -7.90
CA VAL A 253 -13.30 -8.96 -9.33
C VAL A 253 -14.80 -9.02 -9.64
N LYS A 254 -15.50 -10.04 -9.12
CA LYS A 254 -16.96 -10.22 -9.25
C LYS A 254 -17.74 -9.04 -8.69
N GLU A 255 -17.39 -8.60 -7.48
CA GLU A 255 -18.05 -7.47 -6.82
C GLU A 255 -17.86 -6.13 -7.57
N LEU A 256 -16.78 -6.03 -8.35
CA LEU A 256 -16.51 -4.87 -9.21
C LEU A 256 -17.15 -4.97 -10.59
N LYS A 257 -17.94 -6.03 -10.85
CA LYS A 257 -18.59 -6.30 -12.13
C LYS A 257 -17.58 -6.37 -13.29
N LEU A 258 -16.39 -6.88 -12.99
CA LEU A 258 -15.35 -7.16 -13.97
C LEU A 258 -15.43 -8.62 -14.44
N ASP A 259 -14.80 -8.93 -15.57
CA ASP A 259 -14.78 -10.29 -16.11
C ASP A 259 -13.96 -11.23 -15.22
N THR A 260 -14.65 -12.15 -14.54
CA THR A 260 -14.03 -13.13 -13.66
C THR A 260 -13.29 -14.22 -14.43
N THR A 261 -13.66 -14.50 -15.68
CA THR A 261 -13.14 -15.64 -16.45
C THR A 261 -11.67 -15.49 -16.81
N ALA A 262 -11.17 -14.26 -16.91
CA ALA A 262 -9.76 -13.96 -17.15
C ALA A 262 -8.92 -13.87 -15.86
N THR A 263 -9.55 -13.96 -14.67
CA THR A 263 -8.88 -13.71 -13.39
C THR A 263 -7.75 -14.68 -13.15
N LEU A 264 -8.00 -15.97 -13.37
CA LEU A 264 -7.02 -17.02 -13.09
C LEU A 264 -5.78 -16.90 -13.98
N GLY A 265 -5.95 -16.63 -15.27
CA GLY A 265 -4.83 -16.38 -16.19
C GLY A 265 -4.00 -15.15 -15.80
N TRP A 266 -4.64 -14.05 -15.38
CA TRP A 266 -3.90 -12.88 -14.91
C TRP A 266 -3.14 -13.13 -13.61
N ILE A 267 -3.70 -13.89 -12.67
CA ILE A 267 -3.02 -14.27 -11.43
C ILE A 267 -1.85 -15.20 -11.74
N GLY A 268 -2.03 -16.20 -12.60
CA GLY A 268 -0.97 -17.12 -13.00
C GLY A 268 0.17 -16.44 -13.74
N LYS A 269 -0.09 -15.29 -14.37
CA LYS A 269 0.96 -14.48 -15.00
C LYS A 269 1.64 -13.52 -14.01
N TRP A 270 0.87 -12.70 -13.29
CA TRP A 270 1.39 -11.53 -12.54
C TRP A 270 1.39 -11.67 -11.01
N GLY A 271 0.93 -12.81 -10.50
CA GLY A 271 0.85 -13.08 -9.07
C GLY A 271 -0.40 -12.50 -8.39
N PRO A 272 -0.65 -12.90 -7.13
CA PRO A 272 -1.91 -12.63 -6.43
C PRO A 272 -1.90 -11.24 -5.75
N THR A 273 -2.19 -10.18 -6.50
CA THR A 273 -2.42 -8.86 -5.90
C THR A 273 -3.71 -8.22 -6.41
N PHE A 274 -4.62 -7.83 -5.51
CA PHE A 274 -5.88 -7.18 -5.90
C PHE A 274 -5.64 -6.01 -6.85
N ARG A 275 -4.71 -5.11 -6.48
CA ARG A 275 -4.44 -3.89 -7.26
C ARG A 275 -4.00 -4.19 -8.69
N THR A 276 -3.08 -5.13 -8.89
CA THR A 276 -2.54 -5.44 -10.22
C THR A 276 -3.61 -6.13 -11.08
N ILE A 277 -4.27 -7.15 -10.54
CA ILE A 277 -5.29 -7.90 -11.28
C ILE A 277 -6.47 -7.02 -11.67
N ILE A 278 -6.99 -6.23 -10.74
CA ILE A 278 -8.06 -5.24 -11.04
C ILE A 278 -7.58 -4.21 -12.07
N SER A 279 -6.32 -3.76 -12.00
CA SER A 279 -5.77 -2.79 -12.95
C SER A 279 -5.65 -3.36 -14.37
N LEU A 280 -5.24 -4.63 -14.50
CA LEU A 280 -5.13 -5.34 -15.77
C LEU A 280 -6.51 -5.53 -16.40
N LEU A 281 -7.48 -6.00 -15.62
CA LEU A 281 -8.86 -6.20 -16.07
C LEU A 281 -9.54 -4.89 -16.50
N ARG A 282 -9.24 -3.77 -15.82
CA ARG A 282 -9.78 -2.45 -16.20
C ARG A 282 -9.09 -1.82 -17.40
N ARG A 283 -7.80 -2.13 -17.60
CA ARG A 283 -6.94 -1.45 -18.56
C ARG A 283 -5.98 -2.45 -19.20
N PRO A 284 -6.37 -3.13 -20.30
CA PRO A 284 -5.52 -4.11 -20.96
C PRO A 284 -4.13 -3.56 -21.35
N GLY A 285 -4.04 -2.29 -21.77
CA GLY A 285 -2.74 -1.62 -22.05
C GLY A 285 -1.87 -1.36 -20.81
N TYR A 286 -2.29 -1.77 -19.62
CA TYR A 286 -1.46 -1.76 -18.41
C TYR A 286 -0.41 -2.88 -18.40
N VAL A 287 -0.60 -3.92 -19.24
CA VAL A 287 0.31 -5.07 -19.38
C VAL A 287 1.74 -4.63 -19.71
N ASP A 288 1.93 -3.72 -20.67
CA ASP A 288 3.27 -3.29 -21.09
C ASP A 288 4.03 -2.58 -19.95
N ARG A 289 3.31 -1.76 -19.17
CA ARG A 289 3.87 -1.09 -17.99
C ARG A 289 4.28 -2.07 -16.91
N MET A 290 3.47 -3.11 -16.69
CA MET A 290 3.80 -4.19 -15.75
C MET A 290 5.03 -4.97 -16.22
N HIS A 291 5.12 -5.26 -17.52
CA HIS A 291 6.28 -5.94 -18.09
C HIS A 291 7.56 -5.15 -17.86
N SER A 292 7.58 -3.87 -18.22
CA SER A 292 8.73 -3.00 -17.99
C SER A 292 9.11 -2.93 -16.51
N ALA A 293 8.12 -2.77 -15.62
CA ALA A 293 8.37 -2.72 -14.18
C ALA A 293 8.97 -4.03 -13.63
N VAL A 294 8.56 -5.20 -14.15
CA VAL A 294 9.13 -6.50 -13.75
C VAL A 294 10.53 -6.68 -14.31
N GLU A 295 10.80 -6.25 -15.55
CA GLU A 295 12.15 -6.29 -16.13
C GLU A 295 13.12 -5.37 -15.36
N ASP A 296 12.68 -4.16 -15.00
CA ASP A 296 13.46 -3.23 -14.19
C ASP A 296 13.73 -3.80 -12.78
N ALA A 297 12.72 -4.44 -12.18
CA ALA A 297 12.87 -5.16 -10.91
C ALA A 297 13.89 -6.30 -11.03
N ALA A 298 13.77 -7.12 -12.08
CA ALA A 298 14.70 -8.21 -12.36
C ALA A 298 16.13 -7.71 -12.54
N ASN A 299 16.32 -6.65 -13.33
CA ASN A 299 17.62 -6.01 -13.55
C ASN A 299 18.21 -5.44 -12.25
N THR A 300 17.38 -4.80 -11.43
CA THR A 300 17.83 -4.26 -10.13
C THR A 300 18.29 -5.39 -9.21
N LEU A 301 17.53 -6.49 -9.18
CA LEU A 301 17.81 -7.67 -8.38
C LEU A 301 19.09 -8.39 -8.85
N THR A 302 19.30 -8.58 -10.14
CA THR A 302 20.49 -9.26 -10.68
C THR A 302 21.78 -8.47 -10.51
N ASN A 303 21.70 -7.13 -10.51
CA ASN A 303 22.86 -6.26 -10.32
C ASN A 303 23.19 -6.00 -8.84
N SER A 304 22.34 -6.44 -7.91
CA SER A 304 22.57 -6.27 -6.47
C SER A 304 23.29 -7.50 -5.89
N PRO A 305 24.52 -7.35 -5.33
CA PRO A 305 25.28 -8.46 -4.74
C PRO A 305 24.55 -9.19 -3.59
N LEU A 306 23.55 -8.53 -3.02
CA LEU A 306 22.78 -9.03 -1.89
C LEU A 306 21.69 -10.03 -2.30
N THR A 307 21.27 -10.02 -3.56
CA THR A 307 20.07 -10.76 -3.99
C THR A 307 20.25 -12.26 -4.03
N THR A 308 21.44 -12.74 -4.41
CA THR A 308 21.76 -14.17 -4.46
C THR A 308 21.73 -14.82 -3.07
N ALA A 309 22.00 -14.02 -2.02
CA ALA A 309 21.90 -14.45 -0.63
C ALA A 309 20.45 -14.39 -0.11
N VAL A 310 19.65 -13.42 -0.56
CA VAL A 310 18.28 -13.15 -0.06
C VAL A 310 17.28 -14.25 -0.43
N ILE A 311 17.42 -14.90 -1.60
CA ILE A 311 16.53 -16.01 -1.99
C ILE A 311 16.74 -17.25 -1.09
N ASN A 312 17.92 -17.38 -0.48
CA ASN A 312 18.33 -18.58 0.27
C ASN A 312 18.52 -18.35 1.78
N SER A 313 18.31 -17.13 2.30
CA SER A 313 18.56 -16.81 3.73
C SER A 313 17.28 -16.36 4.44
N ASP A 314 17.19 -16.74 5.71
CA ASP A 314 16.13 -16.32 6.64
C ASP A 314 16.03 -14.78 6.69
N VAL A 315 15.01 -14.25 6.00
CA VAL A 315 14.10 -13.10 6.24
C VAL A 315 14.63 -11.79 6.89
N GLY A 316 15.93 -11.62 7.08
CA GLY A 316 16.46 -10.44 7.77
C GLY A 316 16.18 -9.14 7.02
N ARG A 317 16.08 -9.21 5.68
CA ARG A 317 15.88 -8.06 4.79
C ARG A 317 14.68 -8.25 3.88
N LEU A 318 13.75 -7.32 3.98
CA LEU A 318 12.57 -7.25 3.13
C LEU A 318 12.88 -6.61 1.76
N PRO A 319 12.06 -6.86 0.72
CA PRO A 319 12.28 -6.33 -0.62
C PRO A 319 12.18 -4.80 -0.65
N THR A 320 12.95 -4.15 -1.52
CA THR A 320 12.78 -2.73 -1.81
C THR A 320 11.54 -2.50 -2.68
N GLU A 321 11.02 -1.26 -2.74
CA GLU A 321 9.87 -0.93 -3.60
C GLU A 321 10.09 -1.35 -5.06
N SER A 322 11.28 -1.09 -5.60
CA SER A 322 11.65 -1.43 -6.97
C SER A 322 11.61 -2.94 -7.26
N SER A 323 11.78 -3.78 -6.24
CA SER A 323 11.74 -5.24 -6.39
C SER A 323 10.33 -5.84 -6.20
N SER A 324 9.38 -5.06 -5.68
CA SER A 324 8.06 -5.57 -5.29
C SER A 324 7.19 -6.05 -6.47
N SER A 325 7.47 -5.61 -7.69
CA SER A 325 6.79 -6.12 -8.89
C SER A 325 7.14 -7.58 -9.22
N LEU A 326 8.25 -8.09 -8.70
CA LEU A 326 8.78 -9.43 -9.00
C LEU A 326 8.90 -10.31 -7.76
N LEU A 327 9.43 -9.77 -6.66
CA LEU A 327 9.64 -10.49 -5.40
C LEU A 327 8.53 -10.16 -4.41
N PHE A 328 7.77 -11.17 -4.02
CA PHE A 328 6.60 -11.06 -3.16
C PHE A 328 6.95 -11.43 -1.73
N VAL A 329 6.33 -10.73 -0.78
CA VAL A 329 6.35 -11.09 0.65
C VAL A 329 5.06 -11.83 0.98
N GLY A 330 5.18 -13.07 1.45
CA GLY A 330 4.07 -13.87 1.97
C GLY A 330 4.43 -14.55 3.29
N LEU A 331 3.54 -15.40 3.78
CA LEU A 331 3.78 -16.28 4.92
C LEU A 331 3.85 -17.74 4.46
N ASN A 332 4.71 -18.54 5.10
CA ASN A 332 4.68 -20.00 4.94
C ASN A 332 3.67 -20.67 5.89
N HIS A 333 3.56 -22.00 5.85
CA HIS A 333 2.66 -22.77 6.74
C HIS A 333 2.93 -22.58 8.24
N GLU A 334 4.16 -22.18 8.61
CA GLU A 334 4.54 -21.86 9.99
C GLU A 334 4.32 -20.37 10.34
N ARG A 335 3.65 -19.60 9.46
CA ARG A 335 3.46 -18.14 9.57
C ARG A 335 4.78 -17.37 9.67
N LYS A 336 5.87 -17.92 9.13
CA LYS A 336 7.12 -17.20 8.93
C LYS A 336 7.07 -16.46 7.61
N THR A 337 7.52 -15.21 7.63
CA THR A 337 7.64 -14.39 6.43
C THR A 337 8.59 -15.05 5.43
N VAL A 338 8.19 -15.15 4.17
CA VAL A 338 9.00 -15.70 3.09
C VAL A 338 9.00 -14.76 1.90
N LEU A 339 10.08 -14.78 1.14
CA LEU A 339 10.19 -14.08 -0.14
C LEU A 339 10.06 -15.10 -1.27
N CYS A 340 9.18 -14.85 -2.23
CA CYS A 340 8.96 -15.74 -3.35
C CYS A 340 8.73 -14.99 -4.66
N ILE A 341 9.01 -15.64 -5.78
CA ILE A 341 8.52 -15.22 -7.08
C ILE A 341 7.25 -16.06 -7.33
N PRO A 342 6.05 -15.46 -7.34
CA PRO A 342 4.81 -16.21 -7.13
C PRO A 342 4.35 -17.02 -8.35
N THR A 343 4.94 -16.80 -9.51
CA THR A 343 4.53 -17.45 -10.76
C THR A 343 5.73 -17.86 -11.60
N ARG A 344 5.53 -18.91 -12.41
CA ARG A 344 6.52 -19.35 -13.40
C ARG A 344 6.86 -18.25 -14.40
N TYR A 345 5.87 -17.51 -14.88
CA TYR A 345 6.08 -16.40 -15.82
C TYR A 345 7.05 -15.34 -15.29
N LEU A 346 6.88 -14.92 -14.04
CA LEU A 346 7.78 -13.97 -13.40
C LEU A 346 9.18 -14.58 -13.16
N ALA A 347 9.24 -15.87 -12.80
CA ALA A 347 10.50 -16.58 -12.62
C ALA A 347 11.29 -16.70 -13.94
N ASP A 348 10.61 -16.89 -15.06
CA ASP A 348 11.22 -16.94 -16.40
C ASP A 348 11.80 -15.57 -16.81
N ILE A 349 11.10 -14.47 -16.51
CA ILE A 349 11.65 -13.11 -16.72
C ILE A 349 12.93 -12.93 -15.89
N PHE A 350 12.89 -13.30 -14.61
CA PHE A 350 14.05 -13.20 -13.73
C PHE A 350 15.23 -14.04 -14.24
N THR A 351 14.99 -15.30 -14.61
CA THR A 351 16.01 -16.24 -15.10
C THR A 351 16.67 -15.77 -16.39
N ARG A 352 15.88 -15.17 -17.30
CA ARG A 352 16.42 -14.55 -18.52
C ARG A 352 17.39 -13.42 -18.20
N GLN A 353 17.07 -12.58 -17.20
CA GLN A 353 17.98 -11.49 -16.80
C GLN A 353 19.23 -12.00 -16.07
N VAL A 354 19.11 -13.02 -15.22
CA VAL A 354 20.29 -13.66 -14.59
C VAL A 354 21.24 -14.20 -15.68
N SER A 355 20.68 -14.89 -16.68
CA SER A 355 21.44 -15.45 -17.79
C SER A 355 22.11 -14.36 -18.66
N SER A 356 21.45 -13.21 -18.86
CA SER A 356 21.99 -12.10 -19.64
C SER A 356 23.21 -11.47 -18.95
N VAL A 357 23.17 -11.30 -17.63
CA VAL A 357 24.27 -10.79 -16.80
C VAL A 357 25.44 -11.78 -16.78
N GLN A 358 25.18 -13.08 -16.59
CA GLN A 358 26.22 -14.11 -16.60
C GLN A 358 26.98 -14.18 -17.93
N LYS A 359 26.27 -14.07 -19.07
CA LYS A 359 26.90 -14.02 -20.41
C LYS A 359 27.80 -12.81 -20.60
N ARG A 360 27.41 -11.65 -20.04
CA ARG A 360 28.24 -10.43 -20.06
C ARG A 360 29.48 -10.57 -19.19
N ALA A 361 29.36 -11.21 -18.03
CA ALA A 361 30.48 -11.47 -17.13
C ALA A 361 31.48 -12.50 -17.69
N SER A 362 30.99 -13.49 -18.45
CA SER A 362 31.82 -14.55 -19.05
C SER A 362 32.48 -14.16 -20.38
N HIS A 363 32.18 -12.99 -20.94
CA HIS A 363 32.96 -12.38 -22.01
C HIS A 363 34.05 -11.50 -21.37
N PRO A 364 35.25 -12.03 -21.07
CA PRO A 364 36.35 -11.20 -20.59
C PRO A 364 36.58 -10.08 -21.59
N LEU A 365 36.83 -8.86 -21.10
CA LEU A 365 37.25 -7.71 -21.88
C LEU A 365 38.62 -8.00 -22.54
N THR A 366 38.67 -8.90 -23.52
CA THR A 366 39.87 -9.24 -24.28
C THR A 366 40.16 -8.21 -25.38
N GLN A 367 39.38 -7.12 -25.45
CA GLN A 367 39.48 -6.10 -26.50
C GLN A 367 39.80 -4.69 -25.97
N GLN A 368 40.60 -4.59 -24.90
CA GLN A 368 41.25 -3.33 -24.49
C GLN A 368 42.77 -3.49 -24.38
N ARG A 369 43.38 -4.06 -25.41
CA ARG A 369 44.82 -3.97 -25.69
C ARG A 369 45.04 -3.68 -27.17
N ASP A 370 44.71 -2.46 -27.59
CA ASP A 370 45.44 -1.80 -28.68
C ASP A 370 45.21 -0.28 -28.66
N CYS A 371 45.32 0.35 -27.48
CA CYS A 371 45.80 1.72 -27.43
C CYS A 371 47.32 1.66 -27.60
N ARG A 372 47.77 1.54 -28.85
CA ARG A 372 49.14 1.93 -29.21
C ARG A 372 49.33 3.36 -28.74
N LEU A 373 50.18 3.51 -27.72
CA LEU A 373 50.85 4.76 -27.42
C LEU A 373 51.56 5.20 -28.71
N VAL A 374 50.97 6.15 -29.43
CA VAL A 374 51.70 6.95 -30.41
C VAL A 374 52.48 7.96 -29.58
N PRO A 375 53.82 7.99 -29.65
CA PRO A 375 54.60 9.10 -29.14
C PRO A 375 54.22 10.33 -29.97
N ARG A 376 53.59 11.34 -29.35
CA ARG A 376 53.54 12.67 -29.95
C ARG A 376 54.79 13.41 -29.51
N ASP A 377 55.72 13.48 -30.45
CA ASP A 377 56.84 14.39 -30.40
C ASP A 377 56.38 15.84 -30.28
N CYS A 378 57.20 16.58 -29.54
CA CYS A 378 57.18 18.01 -29.33
C CYS A 378 57.02 18.81 -30.63
N ASN A 379 56.20 19.87 -30.60
CA ASN A 379 56.64 21.11 -31.21
C ASN A 379 56.07 22.33 -30.48
N THR A 380 57.01 23.18 -30.11
CA THR A 380 56.93 24.55 -29.62
C THR A 380 56.04 25.44 -30.46
N HIS A 381 55.25 26.31 -29.81
CA HIS A 381 55.26 27.76 -30.09
C HIS A 381 54.64 28.53 -28.93
N ALA A 382 55.34 29.59 -28.54
CA ALA A 382 54.94 30.62 -27.60
C ALA A 382 53.75 31.43 -28.13
N ASP A 383 52.88 31.94 -27.24
CA ASP A 383 52.67 33.39 -27.15
C ASP A 383 51.85 33.85 -25.93
N ALA A 384 52.25 35.06 -25.51
CA ALA A 384 51.79 36.03 -24.51
C ALA A 384 50.34 35.97 -23.93
N GLY A 385 50.23 36.37 -22.64
CA GLY A 385 48.99 36.60 -21.85
C GLY A 385 48.20 37.87 -22.26
N PRO A 386 47.57 38.66 -21.36
CA PRO A 386 47.36 38.53 -19.91
C PRO A 386 45.88 38.70 -19.44
N GLU A 387 45.70 38.55 -18.13
CA GLU A 387 44.68 39.13 -17.22
C GLU A 387 43.42 39.81 -17.79
N THR A 388 42.25 39.44 -17.26
CA THR A 388 41.28 40.43 -16.75
C THR A 388 40.37 39.82 -15.69
N SER A 389 39.97 40.72 -14.81
CA SER A 389 39.34 40.55 -13.51
C SER A 389 37.83 40.82 -13.55
N ARG A 390 37.17 40.59 -12.39
CA ARG A 390 35.83 41.03 -11.93
C ARG A 390 34.63 40.21 -12.41
N ALA A 391 33.84 39.58 -11.53
CA ALA A 391 33.03 40.04 -10.38
C ALA A 391 31.57 40.28 -10.78
N SER A 392 30.65 39.54 -10.15
CA SER A 392 29.30 39.91 -9.70
C SER A 392 28.78 38.78 -8.81
#